data_AF-A0AAD3HNT3-F1
#
_entry.id   AF-A0AAD3HNT3-F1
#
_cell.length_a   1.000
_cell.length_b   1.000
_cell.length_c   1.000
_cell.angle_alpha   90.00
_cell.angle_beta   90.00
_cell.angle_gamma   90.00
#
_symmetry.space_group_name_H-M   'P 1'
#
loop_
_entity.id
_entity.type
_entity.pdbx_description
1 polymer ?
#
loop_
_entity_poly.entity_id
_entity_poly.type
_entity_poly.pdbx_seq_one_letter_code
_entity_poly.pdbx_strand_id
1 'polypeptide(L)'
;AEAAAWPGCRFRPMPSTTEMTEVVRAIYELMEQLPLSGEEAKGVRKALRQLQVVDRSFIQENYVNLCFAAKAGGEEEIREIFEEIRQRAADLQQQQQAGGPSVKTDAG
;
A
#
# COMPACT_ATOMS: atom_id res chain seq x y z
N ALA A 1 -27.55 2.02 -13.34
CA ALA A 1 -26.20 1.55 -13.69
C ALA A 1 -25.71 0.71 -12.52
N GLU A 2 -25.75 -0.61 -12.65
CA GLU A 2 -25.06 -1.48 -11.68
C GLU A 2 -23.58 -1.14 -11.80
N ALA A 3 -23.00 -0.56 -10.75
CA ALA A 3 -21.55 -0.52 -10.61
C ALA A 3 -21.10 -1.98 -10.68
N ALA A 4 -20.43 -2.35 -11.76
CA ALA A 4 -19.96 -3.71 -11.97
C ALA A 4 -19.00 -4.04 -10.84
N ALA A 5 -19.51 -4.66 -9.78
CA ALA A 5 -18.67 -5.28 -8.76
C ALA A 5 -17.69 -6.18 -9.51
N TRP A 6 -16.40 -5.97 -9.28
CA TRP A 6 -15.35 -6.55 -10.12
C TRP A 6 -15.56 -8.07 -10.23
N PRO A 7 -15.80 -8.62 -11.44
CA PRO A 7 -16.27 -9.98 -11.60
C PRO A 7 -15.16 -10.93 -11.15
N GLY A 8 -15.35 -11.54 -9.98
CA GLY A 8 -14.36 -12.43 -9.38
C GLY A 8 -13.52 -11.84 -8.26
N CYS A 9 -13.90 -10.68 -7.68
CA CYS A 9 -13.23 -10.10 -6.52
C CYS A 9 -13.23 -11.08 -5.33
N ARG A 10 -12.18 -11.92 -5.24
CA ARG A 10 -11.91 -12.83 -4.10
C ARG A 10 -11.39 -12.05 -2.88
N PHE A 11 -11.41 -10.72 -2.94
CA PHE A 11 -11.01 -9.82 -1.88
C PHE A 11 -12.04 -9.88 -0.75
N ARG A 12 -11.65 -10.57 0.33
CA ARG A 12 -12.45 -10.70 1.53
C ARG A 12 -11.73 -9.95 2.65
N PRO A 13 -12.45 -9.17 3.47
CA PRO A 13 -11.88 -8.64 4.71
C PRO A 13 -11.21 -9.79 5.46
N MET A 14 -9.90 -9.68 5.67
CA MET A 14 -9.13 -10.74 6.30
C MET A 14 -9.30 -10.66 7.82
N PRO A 15 -9.35 -11.81 8.52
CA PRO A 15 -9.29 -11.84 9.97
C PRO A 15 -8.10 -11.05 10.51
N SER A 16 -8.23 -10.47 11.70
CA SER A 16 -7.13 -9.75 12.37
C SER A 16 -5.90 -10.61 12.67
N THR A 17 -6.05 -11.95 12.60
CA THR A 17 -4.99 -12.94 12.79
C THR A 17 -4.31 -13.37 11.49
N THR A 18 -4.67 -12.79 10.34
CA THR A 18 -4.06 -13.16 9.07
C THR A 18 -2.63 -12.67 8.97
N GLU A 19 -1.75 -13.56 8.50
CA GLU A 19 -0.35 -13.26 8.22
C GLU A 19 -0.21 -12.09 7.23
N MET A 20 0.67 -11.14 7.57
CA MET A 20 0.90 -9.94 6.76
C MET A 20 1.32 -10.26 5.31
N THR A 21 2.01 -11.37 5.11
CA THR A 21 2.38 -11.87 3.77
C THR A 21 1.14 -12.17 2.91
N GLU A 22 0.06 -12.67 3.50
CA GLU A 22 -1.19 -12.91 2.77
C GLU A 22 -1.88 -11.59 2.42
N VAL A 23 -1.85 -10.61 3.34
CA VAL A 23 -2.35 -9.24 3.09
C VAL A 23 -1.64 -8.60 1.91
N VAL A 24 -0.31 -8.60 1.92
CA VAL A 24 0.49 -8.03 0.83
C VAL A 24 0.27 -8.78 -0.49
N ARG A 25 0.18 -10.12 -0.46
CA ARG A 25 -0.11 -10.93 -1.66
C ARG A 25 -1.46 -10.54 -2.25
N ALA A 26 -2.50 -10.40 -1.42
CA ALA A 26 -3.81 -10.00 -1.91
C ALA A 26 -3.73 -8.61 -2.57
N ILE A 27 -3.07 -7.62 -1.95
CA ILE A 27 -2.90 -6.29 -2.58
C ILE A 27 -2.22 -6.40 -3.95
N TYR A 28 -1.21 -7.27 -4.12
CA TYR A 28 -0.60 -7.49 -5.44
C TYR A 28 -1.57 -8.08 -6.47
N GLU A 29 -2.41 -9.04 -6.08
CA GLU A 29 -3.44 -9.61 -6.96
C GLU A 29 -4.47 -8.56 -7.40
N LEU A 30 -4.77 -7.57 -6.55
CA LEU A 30 -5.63 -6.44 -6.92
C LEU A 30 -4.96 -5.54 -7.96
N MET A 31 -3.68 -5.23 -7.76
CA MET A 31 -2.91 -4.42 -8.70
C MET A 31 -2.84 -5.05 -10.11
N GLU A 32 -2.81 -6.37 -10.21
CA GLU A 32 -2.79 -7.10 -11.50
C GLU A 32 -4.09 -6.98 -12.28
N GLN A 33 -5.20 -6.65 -11.62
CA GLN A 33 -6.50 -6.47 -12.25
C GLN A 33 -6.72 -5.02 -12.71
N LEU A 34 -5.90 -4.07 -12.25
CA LEU A 34 -6.02 -2.65 -12.56
C LEU A 34 -5.16 -2.26 -13.75
N PRO A 35 -5.60 -1.30 -14.58
CA PRO A 35 -4.77 -0.74 -15.64
C PRO A 35 -3.77 0.26 -15.05
N LEU A 36 -2.79 -0.26 -14.30
CA LEU A 36 -1.65 0.49 -13.77
C LEU A 36 -0.50 0.45 -14.79
N SER A 37 0.22 1.57 -14.92
CA SER A 37 1.52 1.57 -15.59
C SER A 37 2.54 0.75 -14.81
N GLY A 38 3.58 0.27 -15.50
CA GLY A 38 4.65 -0.51 -14.87
C GLY A 38 5.38 0.24 -13.76
N GLU A 39 5.54 1.57 -13.90
CA GLU A 39 6.14 2.43 -12.87
C GLU A 39 5.22 2.58 -11.64
N GLU A 40 3.90 2.76 -11.85
CA GLU A 40 2.94 2.81 -10.74
C GLU A 40 2.96 1.51 -9.94
N ALA A 41 2.86 0.37 -10.63
CA ALA A 41 2.88 -0.93 -9.98
C ALA A 41 4.19 -1.20 -9.23
N LYS A 42 5.33 -0.81 -9.82
CA LYS A 42 6.64 -0.94 -9.18
C LYS A 42 6.75 -0.07 -7.92
N GLY A 43 6.23 1.16 -7.97
CA GLY A 43 6.19 2.08 -6.84
C GLY A 43 5.41 1.52 -5.65
N VAL A 44 4.18 1.06 -5.88
CA VAL A 44 3.33 0.47 -4.83
C VAL A 44 3.96 -0.79 -4.24
N ARG A 45 4.52 -1.69 -5.08
CA ARG A 45 5.23 -2.89 -4.59
C ARG A 45 6.43 -2.54 -3.72
N LYS A 46 7.18 -1.49 -4.07
CA LYS A 46 8.32 -1.01 -3.26
C LYS A 46 7.82 -0.48 -1.92
N ALA A 47 6.76 0.32 -1.93
CA ALA A 47 6.16 0.87 -0.72
C ALA A 47 5.65 -0.24 0.22
N LEU A 48 4.92 -1.23 -0.30
CA LEU A 48 4.43 -2.36 0.50
C LEU A 48 5.55 -3.15 1.16
N ARG A 49 6.67 -3.42 0.46
CA ARG A 49 7.84 -4.10 1.05
C ARG A 49 8.46 -3.32 2.20
N GLN A 50 8.53 -1.98 2.07
CA GLN A 50 9.05 -1.12 3.13
C GLN A 50 8.08 -1.09 4.33
N LEU A 51 6.80 -0.87 4.06
CA LEU A 51 5.78 -0.73 5.10
C LEU A 51 5.51 -2.05 5.84
N GLN A 52 5.67 -3.20 5.18
CA GLN A 52 5.48 -4.52 5.78
C GLN A 52 6.33 -4.74 7.03
N VAL A 53 7.50 -4.09 7.11
CA VAL A 53 8.42 -4.21 8.25
C VAL A 53 8.29 -3.09 9.27
N VAL A 54 7.72 -1.93 8.92
CA VAL A 54 7.68 -0.74 9.80
C VAL A 54 6.28 -0.28 10.20
N ASP A 55 5.24 -0.56 9.40
CA ASP A 55 3.89 -0.02 9.60
C ASP A 55 2.82 -1.03 9.13
N ARG A 56 2.70 -2.12 9.90
CA ARG A 56 1.79 -3.24 9.60
C ARG A 56 0.32 -2.86 9.71
N SER A 57 -0.04 -2.04 10.71
CA SER A 57 -1.42 -1.58 10.90
C SER A 57 -1.90 -0.75 9.71
N PHE A 58 -1.06 0.15 9.20
CA PHE A 58 -1.40 0.95 8.03
C PHE A 58 -1.70 0.10 6.79
N ILE A 59 -0.94 -0.98 6.56
CA ILE A 59 -1.22 -1.92 5.45
C ILE A 59 -2.57 -2.62 5.67
N GLN A 60 -2.88 -3.05 6.89
CA GLN A 60 -4.14 -3.74 7.19
C GLN A 60 -5.36 -2.83 7.01
N GLU A 61 -5.27 -1.58 7.48
CA GLU A 61 -6.32 -0.58 7.30
C GLU A 61 -6.57 -0.30 5.81
N ASN A 62 -5.50 -0.05 5.05
CA ASN A 62 -5.61 0.20 3.62
C ASN A 62 -6.08 -1.05 2.85
N TYR A 63 -5.73 -2.26 3.29
CA TYR A 63 -6.29 -3.48 2.72
C TYR A 63 -7.82 -3.53 2.88
N VAL A 64 -8.35 -3.16 4.05
CA VAL A 64 -9.79 -3.10 4.29
C VAL A 64 -10.44 -2.04 3.38
N ASN A 65 -9.84 -0.87 3.24
CA ASN A 65 -10.34 0.17 2.34
C ASN A 65 -10.35 -0.30 0.88
N LEU A 66 -9.30 -0.99 0.43
CA LEU A 66 -9.24 -1.61 -0.91
C LEU A 66 -10.36 -2.63 -1.11
N CYS A 67 -10.71 -3.42 -0.08
CA CYS A 67 -11.84 -4.34 -0.14
C CYS A 67 -13.16 -3.60 -0.37
N PHE A 68 -13.37 -2.46 0.29
CA PHE A 68 -14.59 -1.68 0.13
C PHE A 68 -14.65 -1.01 -1.24
N ALA A 69 -13.57 -0.36 -1.66
CA ALA A 69 -13.47 0.30 -2.96
C ALA A 69 -13.67 -0.69 -4.12
N ALA A 70 -13.02 -1.86 -4.06
CA ALA A 70 -13.18 -2.90 -5.09
C ALA A 70 -14.60 -3.48 -5.16
N LYS A 71 -15.28 -3.62 -4.02
CA LYS A 71 -16.69 -4.04 -3.99
C LYS A 71 -17.64 -2.98 -4.57
N ALA A 72 -17.34 -1.70 -4.34
CA ALA A 72 -18.09 -0.58 -4.88
C ALA A 72 -17.80 -0.32 -6.37
N GLY A 73 -16.76 -0.94 -6.94
CA GLY A 73 -16.29 -0.66 -8.30
C GLY A 73 -15.58 0.69 -8.43
N GLY A 74 -15.09 1.25 -7.32
CA GLY A 74 -14.43 2.56 -7.28
C GLY A 74 -12.96 2.49 -7.71
N GLU A 75 -12.69 2.50 -9.02
CA GLU A 75 -11.31 2.47 -9.53
C GLU A 75 -10.47 3.67 -9.06
N GLU A 76 -11.07 4.85 -9.00
CA GLU A 76 -10.42 6.09 -8.53
C GLU A 76 -10.02 5.97 -7.05
N GLU A 77 -10.94 5.52 -6.19
CA GLU A 77 -10.67 5.28 -4.77
C GLU A 77 -9.56 4.25 -4.56
N ILE A 78 -9.51 3.18 -5.37
CA ILE A 78 -8.41 2.22 -5.32
C ILE A 78 -7.06 2.88 -5.67
N ARG A 79 -7.04 3.76 -6.68
CA ARG A 79 -5.82 4.48 -7.08
C ARG A 79 -5.37 5.47 -5.99
N GLU A 80 -6.30 6.15 -5.33
CA GLU A 80 -6.01 7.02 -4.20
C GLU A 80 -5.38 6.26 -3.04
N ILE A 81 -5.93 5.09 -2.67
CA ILE A 81 -5.36 4.24 -1.63
C ILE A 81 -3.93 3.78 -2.00
N PHE A 82 -3.69 3.43 -3.26
CA PHE A 82 -2.34 3.10 -3.72
C PHE A 82 -1.38 4.27 -3.65
N GLU A 83 -1.85 5.48 -3.94
CA GLU A 83 -1.03 6.68 -3.76
C GLU A 83 -0.72 6.95 -2.29
N GLU A 84 -1.69 6.78 -1.39
CA GLU A 84 -1.49 6.92 0.05
C GLU A 84 -0.41 5.95 0.55
N ILE A 85 -0.43 4.69 0.07
CA ILE A 85 0.60 3.70 0.38
C ILE A 85 1.99 4.16 -0.11
N ARG A 86 2.08 4.73 -1.31
CA ARG A 86 3.36 5.26 -1.83
C ARG A 86 3.86 6.44 -1.02
N GLN A 87 2.99 7.40 -0.72
CA GLN A 87 3.34 8.60 0.02
C GLN A 87 3.82 8.26 1.43
N ARG A 88 3.12 7.36 2.13
CA ARG A 88 3.51 6.91 3.47
C ARG A 88 4.93 6.31 3.49
N ALA A 89 5.28 5.51 2.48
CA ALA A 89 6.62 4.96 2.36
C ALA A 89 7.68 6.04 2.07
N ALA A 90 7.35 7.03 1.23
CA ALA A 90 8.22 8.16 0.93
C ALA A 90 8.49 9.02 2.17
N ASP A 91 7.45 9.35 2.95
CA ASP A 91 7.56 10.14 4.19
C ASP A 91 8.47 9.45 5.20
N LEU A 92 8.30 8.14 5.39
CA LEU A 92 9.16 7.36 6.29
C LEU A 92 10.62 7.34 5.81
N GLN A 93 10.85 7.27 4.49
CA GLN A 93 12.21 7.33 3.95
C GLN A 93 12.85 8.70 4.19
N GLN A 94 12.10 9.80 4.03
CA GLN A 94 12.59 11.15 4.31
C GLN A 94 12.90 11.36 5.79
N GLN A 95 12.04 10.86 6.70
CA GLN A 95 12.27 10.93 8.14
C GLN A 95 13.55 10.19 8.56
N GLN A 96 13.81 9.03 7.96
CA GLN A 96 15.04 8.25 8.22
C GLN A 96 16.30 8.96 7.71
N GLN A 97 16.21 9.73 6.63
CA GLN A 97 17.32 10.51 6.08
C GLN A 97 17.57 11.82 6.85
N ALA A 98 16.52 12.47 7.34
CA ALA A 98 16.62 13.70 8.13
C ALA A 98 17.12 13.46 9.57
N GLY A 99 17.02 12.22 10.08
CA GLY A 99 17.50 11.82 11.41
C GLY A 99 18.96 11.32 11.48
N GLY A 100 19.73 11.43 10.40
CA GLY A 100 21.14 10.99 10.37
C GLY A 100 22.04 11.78 11.34
N PRO A 101 23.08 11.17 11.92
CA PRO A 101 23.93 11.82 12.91
C PRO A 101 24.62 13.04 12.30
N SER A 102 24.31 14.22 12.84
CA SER A 102 25.12 15.42 12.64
C SER A 102 26.51 15.14 13.23
N VAL A 103 27.46 14.73 12.39
CA VAL A 103 28.88 14.74 12.73
C VAL A 103 29.25 16.22 12.85
N LYS A 104 29.20 16.75 14.08
CA LYS A 104 29.90 17.99 14.41
C LYS A 104 31.38 17.68 14.33
N THR A 105 31.98 17.99 13.19
CA THR A 105 33.43 18.05 13.06
C THR A 105 33.89 19.25 13.91
N ASP A 106 34.27 18.98 15.15
CA ASP A 106 35.00 19.95 15.96
C ASP A 106 36.39 20.08 15.35
N ALA A 107 36.71 21.31 14.93
CA ALA A 107 38.01 21.66 14.39
C ALA A 107 39.02 21.74 15.54
N GLY A 108 40.07 20.93 15.47
CA GLY A 108 41.29 21.05 16.28
C GLY A 108 42.48 21.37 15.38
#